data_AF-A0A660LIA8-F1
#
_entry.id   AF-A0A660LIA8-F1
#
_cell.length_a   1.000
_cell.length_b   1.000
_cell.length_c   1.000
_cell.angle_alpha   90.00
_cell.angle_beta   90.00
_cell.angle_gamma   90.00
#
_symmetry.space_group_name_H-M   'P 1'
#
loop_
_entity.id
_entity.type
_entity.pdbx_description
1 polymer ?
#
loop_
_entity_poly.entity_id
_entity_poly.type
_entity_poly.pdbx_seq_one_letter_code
_entity_poly.pdbx_strand_id
1 'polypeptide(L)'
;MSRHNKSKRRRRSKSTAPQVPPRPPRHIDDRPERPNAPWHPVPLVELSVLVGIVCIAFGLFRRDDTGGRVLLALGVSLGALGGLDTSLREHFAGYRSHGLVLAAFPAVATAAVLGFAKVPLYVVVPVMLGVFLAALVALRRVYESKTGVPA
;
A
#
# COMPACT_ATOMS: atom_id res chain seq x y z
N MET A 1 -77.20 18.18 32.69
CA MET A 1 -76.28 18.46 33.83
C MET A 1 -75.67 17.11 34.19
N SER A 2 -74.36 16.81 34.24
CA SER A 2 -73.16 17.58 34.56
C SER A 2 -71.95 16.95 33.82
N ARG A 3 -71.06 17.81 33.30
CA ARG A 3 -69.76 17.46 32.72
C ARG A 3 -68.72 17.42 33.84
N HIS A 4 -67.91 16.37 33.97
CA HIS A 4 -66.53 16.49 34.48
C HIS A 4 -65.74 15.17 34.34
N ASN A 5 -64.82 15.11 33.38
CA ASN A 5 -63.63 14.27 33.56
C ASN A 5 -62.41 15.02 32.99
N LYS A 6 -61.64 15.64 33.89
CA LYS A 6 -60.42 16.40 33.58
C LYS A 6 -59.29 15.40 33.30
N SER A 7 -58.96 15.20 32.03
CA SER A 7 -57.72 14.55 31.64
C SER A 7 -56.53 15.41 32.10
N LYS A 8 -55.75 14.88 33.05
CA LYS A 8 -54.49 15.48 33.51
C LYS A 8 -53.48 15.44 32.36
N ARG A 9 -53.45 16.51 31.56
CA ARG A 9 -52.42 16.74 30.55
C ARG A 9 -51.11 17.08 31.27
N ARG A 10 -50.29 16.06 31.53
CA ARG A 10 -48.90 16.21 32.02
C ARG A 10 -48.18 17.17 31.07
N ARG A 11 -47.92 18.39 31.53
CA ARG A 11 -47.05 19.36 30.86
C ARG A 11 -45.65 18.76 30.79
N ARG A 12 -45.24 18.35 29.60
CA ARG A 12 -43.86 17.95 29.31
C ARG A 12 -42.99 19.21 29.48
N SER A 13 -42.17 19.23 30.52
CA SER A 13 -41.15 20.25 30.73
C SER A 13 -40.28 20.36 29.47
N LYS A 14 -40.20 21.56 28.89
CA LYS A 14 -39.31 21.86 27.77
C LYS A 14 -37.89 21.80 28.33
N SER A 15 -37.18 20.70 28.06
CA SER A 15 -35.78 20.55 28.44
C SER A 15 -34.95 21.66 27.78
N THR A 16 -34.44 22.59 28.58
CA THR A 16 -33.55 23.70 28.20
C THR A 16 -32.10 23.22 28.07
N ALA A 17 -31.88 22.00 27.57
CA ALA A 17 -30.53 21.56 27.25
C ALA A 17 -30.07 22.34 26.00
N PRO A 18 -28.85 22.93 26.02
CA PRO A 18 -28.23 23.44 24.80
C PRO A 18 -28.28 22.34 23.74
N GLN A 19 -28.92 22.62 22.60
CA GLN A 19 -28.86 21.68 21.48
C GLN A 19 -27.41 21.62 21.03
N VAL A 20 -26.72 20.56 21.44
CA VAL A 20 -25.42 20.21 20.88
C VAL A 20 -25.67 20.05 19.38
N PRO A 21 -25.02 20.85 18.51
CA PRO A 21 -25.19 20.69 17.08
C PRO A 21 -24.91 19.22 16.74
N PRO A 22 -25.75 18.59 15.89
CA PRO A 22 -25.56 17.19 15.53
C PRO A 22 -24.11 17.02 15.09
N ARG A 23 -23.38 16.17 15.81
CA ARG A 23 -22.00 15.81 15.46
C ARG A 23 -22.04 15.43 13.98
N PRO A 24 -21.21 16.03 13.11
CA PRO A 24 -21.19 15.68 11.70
C PRO A 24 -21.09 14.16 11.60
N PRO A 25 -21.88 13.53 10.71
CA PRO A 25 -21.86 12.08 10.57
C PRO A 25 -20.40 11.66 10.47
N ARG A 26 -20.01 10.75 11.38
CA ARG A 26 -18.69 10.14 11.37
C ARG A 26 -18.54 9.60 9.95
N HIS A 27 -17.60 10.16 9.17
CA HIS A 27 -17.31 9.68 7.83
C HIS A 27 -17.04 8.19 7.99
N ILE A 28 -18.01 7.36 7.61
CA ILE A 28 -17.76 5.95 7.34
C ILE A 28 -16.75 6.04 6.21
N ASP A 29 -15.57 5.44 6.39
CA ASP A 29 -14.53 5.43 5.38
C ASP A 29 -15.16 4.87 4.09
N ASP A 30 -15.60 5.73 3.18
CA ASP A 30 -15.96 5.39 1.79
C ASP A 30 -14.69 5.06 1.00
N ARG A 31 -13.67 4.50 1.68
CA ARG A 31 -12.49 4.01 1.00
C ARG A 31 -12.92 2.79 0.22
N PRO A 32 -12.70 2.76 -1.10
CA PRO A 32 -13.08 1.61 -1.90
C PRO A 32 -12.50 0.34 -1.28
N GLU A 33 -13.29 -0.70 -1.07
CA GLU A 33 -12.84 -1.96 -0.46
C GLU A 33 -11.52 -2.42 -1.12
N ARG A 34 -10.51 -2.80 -0.32
CA ARG A 34 -9.19 -3.17 -0.84
C ARG A 34 -9.37 -4.30 -1.86
N PRO A 35 -8.79 -4.20 -3.07
CA PRO A 35 -8.94 -5.24 -4.09
C PRO A 35 -8.43 -6.58 -3.56
N ASN A 36 -9.29 -7.60 -3.61
CA ASN A 36 -8.92 -8.95 -3.23
C ASN A 36 -7.85 -9.49 -4.18
N ALA A 37 -6.93 -10.29 -3.63
CA ALA A 37 -5.91 -10.96 -4.41
C ALA A 37 -6.53 -12.01 -5.35
N PRO A 38 -5.96 -12.24 -6.55
CA PRO A 38 -6.41 -13.31 -7.45
C PRO A 38 -6.38 -14.71 -6.83
N TRP A 39 -5.48 -14.93 -5.87
CA TRP A 39 -5.30 -16.20 -5.16
C TRP A 39 -5.99 -16.24 -3.79
N HIS A 40 -6.92 -15.32 -3.50
CA HIS A 40 -7.73 -15.39 -2.28
C HIS A 40 -8.48 -16.73 -2.24
N PRO A 41 -8.45 -17.48 -1.12
CA PRO A 41 -8.08 -17.08 0.25
C PRO A 41 -6.62 -17.35 0.67
N VAL A 42 -5.75 -17.83 -0.22
CA VAL A 42 -4.39 -18.26 0.16
C VAL A 42 -3.47 -17.05 0.30
N PRO A 43 -2.84 -16.77 1.45
CA PRO A 43 -2.04 -15.56 1.65
C PRO A 43 -0.63 -15.66 1.03
N LEU A 44 -0.52 -15.88 -0.29
CA LEU A 44 0.76 -16.12 -0.98
C LEU A 44 1.78 -15.00 -0.78
N VAL A 45 1.32 -13.74 -0.74
CA VAL A 45 2.20 -12.60 -0.51
C VAL A 45 2.75 -12.61 0.91
N GLU A 46 1.90 -12.81 1.92
CA GLU A 46 2.34 -12.83 3.32
C GLU A 46 3.30 -13.99 3.55
N LEU A 47 3.05 -15.16 2.93
CA LEU A 47 3.97 -16.28 2.92
C LEU A 47 5.30 -15.94 2.23
N SER A 48 5.27 -15.27 1.07
CA SER A 48 6.49 -14.86 0.38
C SER A 48 7.34 -13.90 1.22
N VAL A 49 6.70 -12.94 1.89
CA VAL A 49 7.37 -11.98 2.78
C VAL A 49 7.89 -12.68 4.03
N LEU A 50 7.11 -13.57 4.63
CA LEU A 50 7.52 -14.34 5.80
C LEU A 50 8.75 -15.20 5.48
N VAL A 51 8.71 -15.97 4.39
CA VAL A 51 9.85 -16.77 3.93
C VAL A 51 11.04 -15.86 3.62
N GLY A 52 10.80 -14.71 2.98
CA GLY A 52 11.83 -13.73 2.70
C GLY A 52 12.54 -13.21 3.95
N ILE A 53 11.78 -12.84 4.99
CA ILE A 53 12.30 -12.40 6.29
C ILE A 53 13.12 -13.51 6.95
N VAL A 54 12.62 -14.75 6.92
CA VAL A 54 13.32 -15.92 7.47
C VAL A 54 14.65 -16.13 6.74
N CYS A 55 14.66 -16.10 5.41
CA CYS A 55 15.89 -16.22 4.62
C CYS A 55 16.88 -15.08 4.92
N ILE A 56 16.42 -13.84 5.06
CA ILE A 56 17.28 -12.72 5.45
C ILE A 56 17.87 -12.95 6.84
N ALA A 57 17.05 -13.33 7.83
CA ALA A 57 17.52 -13.58 9.19
C ALA A 57 18.61 -14.66 9.21
N PHE A 58 18.37 -15.82 8.61
CA PHE A 58 19.36 -16.90 8.53
C PHE A 58 20.59 -16.52 7.70
N GLY A 59 20.41 -15.79 6.60
CA GLY A 59 21.51 -15.27 5.79
C GLY A 59 22.39 -14.29 6.57
N LEU A 60 21.80 -13.45 7.43
CA LEU A 60 22.51 -12.53 8.31
C LEU A 60 23.27 -13.24 9.44
N PHE A 61 22.90 -14.46 9.84
CA PHE A 61 23.69 -15.25 10.78
C PHE A 61 24.85 -16.00 10.10
N ARG A 62 24.82 -16.17 8.77
CA ARG A 62 25.81 -16.94 8.00
C ARG A 62 26.54 -16.11 6.95
N ARG A 63 26.81 -14.81 7.22
CA ARG A 63 27.31 -13.84 6.24
C ARG A 63 28.64 -14.22 5.59
N ASP A 64 29.46 -14.97 6.31
CA ASP A 64 30.80 -15.40 5.89
C ASP A 64 30.75 -16.59 4.92
N ASP A 65 29.63 -17.31 4.88
CA ASP A 65 29.42 -18.45 4.00
C ASP A 65 28.72 -18.04 2.69
N THR A 66 29.05 -18.76 1.62
CA THR A 66 28.39 -18.61 0.31
C THR A 66 26.90 -18.90 0.42
N GLY A 67 26.51 -19.90 1.22
CA GLY A 67 25.11 -20.23 1.49
C GLY A 67 24.34 -19.07 2.14
N GLY A 68 24.97 -18.34 3.06
CA GLY A 68 24.35 -17.18 3.70
C GLY A 68 24.12 -16.02 2.73
N ARG A 69 25.06 -15.77 1.82
CA ARG A 69 24.89 -14.76 0.75
C ARG A 69 23.73 -15.10 -0.19
N VAL A 70 23.57 -16.38 -0.54
CA VAL A 70 22.44 -16.86 -1.34
C VAL A 70 21.11 -16.67 -0.60
N LEU A 71 21.06 -17.01 0.69
CA LEU A 71 19.88 -16.80 1.54
C LEU A 71 19.49 -15.30 1.63
N LEU A 72 20.47 -14.40 1.77
CA LEU A 72 20.24 -12.96 1.74
C LEU A 72 19.64 -12.51 0.41
N ALA A 73 20.25 -12.92 -0.71
CA ALA A 73 19.76 -12.56 -2.05
C ALA A 73 18.34 -13.08 -2.31
N LEU A 74 18.07 -14.32 -1.92
CA LEU A 74 16.77 -14.96 -2.07
C LEU A 74 15.71 -14.28 -1.19
N GLY A 75 16.06 -13.95 0.05
CA GLY A 75 15.14 -13.30 0.98
C GLY A 75 14.78 -11.87 0.57
N VAL A 76 15.76 -11.10 0.09
CA VAL A 76 15.53 -9.77 -0.50
C VAL A 76 14.63 -9.88 -1.74
N SER A 77 14.88 -10.87 -2.60
CA SER A 77 14.08 -11.08 -3.82
C SER A 77 12.63 -11.44 -3.50
N LEU A 78 12.40 -12.33 -2.54
CA LEU A 78 11.05 -12.72 -2.08
C LEU A 78 10.31 -11.56 -1.42
N GLY A 79 10.98 -10.80 -0.55
CA GLY A 79 10.38 -9.61 0.06
C GLY A 79 10.01 -8.54 -0.97
N ALA A 80 10.90 -8.30 -1.94
CA ALA A 80 10.64 -7.38 -3.05
C ALA A 80 9.47 -7.85 -3.93
N LEU A 81 9.36 -9.16 -4.21
CA LEU A 81 8.27 -9.74 -4.99
C LEU A 81 6.92 -9.55 -4.28
N GLY A 82 6.84 -9.85 -2.98
CA GLY A 82 5.62 -9.67 -2.20
C GLY A 82 5.17 -8.20 -2.10
N GLY A 83 6.13 -7.29 -1.91
CA GLY A 83 5.87 -5.85 -1.90
C GLY A 83 5.46 -5.30 -3.28
N LEU A 84 6.12 -5.76 -4.35
CA LEU A 84 5.83 -5.37 -5.73
C LEU A 84 4.42 -5.80 -6.13
N ASP A 85 4.08 -7.05 -5.87
CA ASP A 85 2.78 -7.60 -6.22
C ASP A 85 1.62 -6.85 -5.52
N THR A 86 1.78 -6.54 -4.23
CA THR A 86 0.82 -5.72 -3.48
C THR A 86 0.71 -4.30 -4.05
N SER A 87 1.85 -3.66 -4.32
CA SER A 87 1.91 -2.30 -4.83
C SER A 87 1.30 -2.20 -6.24
N LEU A 88 1.54 -3.18 -7.11
CA LEU A 88 0.94 -3.25 -8.44
C LEU A 88 -0.58 -3.35 -8.33
N ARG A 89 -1.09 -4.26 -7.49
CA ARG A 89 -2.54 -4.47 -7.32
C ARG A 89 -3.23 -3.22 -6.77
N GLU A 90 -2.64 -2.55 -5.78
CA GLU A 90 -3.21 -1.33 -5.20
C GLU A 90 -3.12 -0.12 -6.14
N HIS A 91 -2.02 0.02 -6.89
CA HIS A 91 -1.83 1.11 -7.85
C HIS A 91 -2.76 0.94 -9.06
N PHE A 92 -2.86 -0.27 -9.63
CA PHE A 92 -3.71 -0.51 -10.79
C PHE A 92 -5.19 -0.50 -10.50
N ALA A 93 -5.60 -0.71 -9.24
CA ALA A 93 -6.97 -0.58 -8.78
C ALA A 93 -7.34 0.84 -8.33
N GLY A 94 -6.41 1.80 -8.38
CA GLY A 94 -6.66 3.19 -8.01
C GLY A 94 -6.77 3.45 -6.50
N TYR A 95 -6.51 2.44 -5.65
CA TYR A 95 -6.68 2.52 -4.19
C TYR A 95 -5.63 3.43 -3.53
N ARG A 96 -4.39 3.42 -4.03
CA ARG A 96 -3.28 4.25 -3.51
C ARG A 96 -2.17 4.44 -4.55
N SER A 97 -1.56 5.62 -4.62
CA SER A 97 -0.45 5.92 -5.52
C SER A 97 0.88 5.35 -4.99
N HIS A 98 1.21 4.12 -5.39
CA HIS A 98 2.51 3.48 -5.08
C HIS A 98 3.57 3.71 -6.19
N GLY A 99 3.37 4.71 -7.04
CA GLY A 99 4.21 4.95 -8.23
C GLY A 99 5.71 5.08 -7.93
N LEU A 100 6.10 5.69 -6.80
CA LEU A 100 7.51 5.80 -6.40
C LEU A 100 8.15 4.43 -6.09
N VAL A 101 7.44 3.58 -5.34
CA VAL A 101 7.92 2.24 -4.97
C VAL A 101 8.00 1.36 -6.22
N LEU A 102 6.97 1.43 -7.08
CA LEU A 102 6.93 0.70 -8.34
C LEU A 102 8.02 1.15 -9.33
N ALA A 103 8.36 2.44 -9.36
CA ALA A 103 9.44 2.97 -10.20
C ALA A 103 10.84 2.61 -9.67
N ALA A 104 11.00 2.47 -8.36
CA ALA A 104 12.26 2.07 -7.74
C ALA A 104 12.66 0.64 -8.15
N PHE A 105 11.71 -0.26 -8.32
CA PHE A 105 11.98 -1.66 -8.67
C PHE A 105 12.79 -1.84 -9.97
N PRO A 106 12.36 -1.36 -11.15
CA PRO A 106 13.13 -1.48 -12.38
C PRO A 106 14.45 -0.69 -12.34
N ALA A 107 14.51 0.41 -11.59
CA ALA A 107 15.74 1.19 -11.42
C ALA A 107 16.81 0.39 -10.67
N VAL A 108 16.45 -0.19 -9.52
CA VAL A 108 17.36 -1.04 -8.72
C VAL A 108 17.75 -2.29 -9.50
N ALA A 109 16.81 -2.93 -10.20
CA ALA A 109 17.10 -4.07 -11.05
C ALA A 109 18.14 -3.72 -12.14
N THR A 110 17.97 -2.58 -12.81
CA THR A 110 18.92 -2.09 -13.82
C THR A 110 20.30 -1.84 -13.21
N ALA A 111 20.35 -1.17 -12.04
CA ALA A 111 21.61 -0.93 -11.34
C ALA A 111 22.32 -2.24 -10.97
N ALA A 112 21.57 -3.26 -10.52
CA ALA A 112 22.11 -4.58 -10.21
C ALA A 112 22.71 -5.26 -11.45
N VAL A 113 21.97 -5.28 -12.58
CA VAL A 113 22.46 -5.87 -13.84
C VAL A 113 23.75 -5.18 -14.31
N LEU A 114 23.77 -3.84 -14.31
CA LEU A 114 24.95 -3.08 -14.72
C LEU A 114 26.14 -3.29 -13.77
N GLY A 115 25.87 -3.42 -12.46
CA GLY A 115 26.88 -3.77 -11.47
C GLY A 115 27.52 -5.14 -11.72
N PHE A 116 26.72 -6.16 -12.05
CA PHE A 116 27.23 -7.48 -12.45
C PHE A 116 28.04 -7.44 -13.74
N ALA A 117 27.65 -6.58 -14.69
CA ALA A 117 28.41 -6.31 -15.91
C ALA A 117 29.67 -5.46 -15.68
N LYS A 118 29.98 -5.10 -14.42
CA LYS A 118 31.14 -4.26 -14.02
C LYS A 118 31.18 -2.91 -14.74
N VAL A 119 30.01 -2.38 -15.08
CA VAL A 119 29.87 -1.04 -15.67
C VAL A 119 30.29 0.00 -14.62
N PRO A 120 31.07 1.03 -15.00
CA PRO A 120 31.53 2.01 -14.05
C PRO A 120 30.38 2.84 -13.46
N LEU A 121 30.51 3.22 -12.19
CA LEU A 121 29.45 3.85 -11.41
C LEU A 121 28.89 5.13 -12.05
N TYR A 122 29.75 5.91 -12.71
CA TYR A 122 29.33 7.15 -13.40
C TYR A 122 28.39 6.90 -14.59
N VAL A 123 28.32 5.66 -15.12
CA VAL A 123 27.31 5.24 -16.12
C VAL A 123 26.11 4.60 -15.42
N VAL A 124 26.33 3.82 -14.37
CA VAL A 124 25.25 3.14 -13.64
C VAL A 124 24.25 4.14 -13.05
N VAL A 125 24.75 5.18 -12.38
CA VAL A 125 23.91 6.19 -11.71
C VAL A 125 22.96 6.92 -12.66
N PRO A 126 23.41 7.52 -13.79
CA PRO A 126 22.51 8.19 -14.71
C PRO A 126 21.53 7.23 -15.40
N VAL A 127 21.95 6.00 -15.74
CA VAL A 127 21.03 5.01 -16.33
C VAL A 127 19.95 4.60 -15.32
N MET A 128 20.35 4.30 -14.08
CA MET A 128 19.41 4.00 -12.99
C MET A 128 18.39 5.13 -12.80
N LEU A 129 18.86 6.39 -12.75
CA LEU A 129 18.00 7.56 -12.61
C LEU A 129 17.06 7.74 -13.81
N GLY A 130 17.57 7.53 -15.03
CA GLY A 130 16.77 7.59 -16.25
C GLY A 130 15.65 6.54 -16.26
N VAL A 131 15.95 5.29 -15.89
CA VAL A 131 14.95 4.22 -15.76
C VAL A 131 13.94 4.54 -14.66
N PHE A 132 14.39 5.03 -13.50
CA PHE A 132 13.50 5.44 -12.42
C PHE A 132 12.50 6.50 -12.87
N LEU A 133 12.99 7.58 -13.47
CA LEU A 133 12.15 8.69 -13.91
C LEU A 133 11.19 8.26 -15.03
N ALA A 134 11.66 7.47 -16.00
CA ALA A 134 10.82 6.94 -17.06
C ALA A 134 9.70 6.06 -16.52
N ALA A 135 10.01 5.14 -15.60
CA ALA A 135 9.04 4.27 -14.96
C ALA A 135 8.03 5.09 -14.12
N LEU A 136 8.51 6.08 -13.37
CA LEU A 136 7.66 6.94 -12.55
C LEU A 136 6.67 7.74 -13.40
N VAL A 137 7.14 8.35 -14.49
CA VAL A 137 6.27 9.10 -15.42
C VAL A 137 5.26 8.17 -16.08
N ALA A 138 5.68 6.98 -16.53
CA ALA A 138 4.77 6.00 -17.12
C ALA A 138 3.68 5.56 -16.12
N LEU A 139 4.06 5.23 -14.88
CA LEU A 139 3.14 4.81 -13.82
C LEU A 139 2.18 5.92 -13.39
N ARG A 140 2.63 7.18 -13.37
CA ARG A 140 1.77 8.34 -13.13
C ARG A 140 0.74 8.53 -14.23
N ARG A 141 1.17 8.49 -15.51
CA ARG A 141 0.25 8.60 -16.66
C ARG A 141 -0.82 7.51 -16.65
N VAL A 142 -0.44 6.27 -16.31
CA VAL A 142 -1.39 5.16 -16.20
C VAL A 142 -2.37 5.39 -15.05
N TYR A 143 -1.92 5.91 -13.92
CA TYR A 143 -2.81 6.24 -12.81
C TYR A 143 -3.80 7.34 -13.18
N GLU A 144 -3.31 8.44 -13.74
CA GLU A 144 -4.12 9.58 -14.20
C GLU A 144 -5.18 9.15 -15.23
N SER A 145 -4.82 8.27 -16.17
CA SER A 145 -5.77 7.73 -17.15
C SER A 145 -6.89 6.90 -16.53
N LYS A 146 -6.66 6.31 -15.34
CA LYS A 146 -7.62 5.43 -14.66
C LYS A 146 -8.49 6.17 -13.65
N THR A 147 -7.96 7.21 -13.01
CA THR A 147 -8.66 7.92 -11.93
C THR A 147 -9.17 9.30 -12.34
N GLY A 148 -8.65 9.90 -13.42
CA GLY A 148 -8.95 11.27 -13.82
C GLY A 148 -8.39 12.34 -12.86
N VAL A 149 -7.56 11.93 -11.90
CA VAL A 149 -6.95 12.81 -10.88
C VAL A 149 -5.43 12.87 -11.10
N PRO A 150 -4.81 14.07 -11.15
CA PRO A 150 -3.36 14.20 -11.28
C PRO A 150 -2.63 13.55 -10.09
N ALA A 151 -1.58 12.78 -10.40
CA ALA A 151 -0.85 11.92 -9.44
C ALA A 151 0.34 12.60 -8.75
#